data_AF-A0A857D661-F1
#
_entry.id   AF-A0A857D661-F1
#
_cell.length_a   1.000
_cell.length_b   1.000
_cell.length_c   1.000
_cell.angle_alpha   90.00
_cell.angle_beta   90.00
_cell.angle_gamma   90.00
#
_symmetry.space_group_name_H-M   'P 1'
#
loop_
_entity.id
_entity.type
_entity.pdbx_description
1 polymer ?
#
loop_
_entity_poly.entity_id
_entity_poly.type
_entity_poly.pdbx_seq_one_letter_code
_entity_poly.pdbx_strand_id
1 'polypeptide(L)' 'MQSLSSAKENRLFVYEVVGLSQNDKTDNLDYSIRKSGSVFLTVPYSRMNQEMRRITRLGARIVSIKPLNAAAAQ' A
#
# COMPACT_ATOMS: atom_id res chain seq x y z
N MET A 1 13.41 29.75 -11.97
CA MET A 1 12.35 29.27 -11.05
C MET A 1 12.52 27.77 -10.87
N GLN A 2 13.20 27.33 -9.81
CA GLN A 2 13.41 25.91 -9.52
C GLN A 2 12.13 25.37 -8.88
N SER A 3 11.49 24.39 -9.52
CA SER A 3 10.26 23.76 -9.04
C SER A 3 10.49 23.05 -7.70
N LEU A 4 9.73 23.42 -6.66
CA LEU A 4 9.73 22.81 -5.32
C LEU A 4 8.79 21.58 -5.21
N SER A 5 8.38 20.97 -6.32
CA SER A 5 7.37 19.90 -6.31
C SER A 5 7.89 18.49 -5.96
N SER A 6 9.20 18.26 -5.82
CA SER A 6 9.75 16.88 -5.79
C SER A 6 9.93 16.25 -4.39
N ALA A 7 9.79 16.99 -3.29
CA ALA A 7 10.06 16.45 -1.94
C ALA A 7 8.88 15.63 -1.34
N LYS A 8 7.64 15.91 -1.75
CA LYS A 8 6.44 15.19 -1.25
C LYS A 8 6.07 13.98 -2.11
N GLU A 9 6.41 14.01 -3.39
CA GLU A 9 6.07 12.94 -4.34
C GLU A 9 6.87 11.66 -4.08
N ASN A 10 8.10 11.77 -3.56
CA ASN A 10 8.96 10.62 -3.24
C ASN A 10 8.70 9.99 -1.86
N ARG A 11 7.58 10.32 -1.19
CA ARG A 11 7.24 9.74 0.11
C ARG A 11 6.65 8.34 -0.09
N LEU A 12 7.29 7.35 0.52
CA LEU A 12 6.82 5.97 0.53
C LEU A 12 6.04 5.68 1.82
N PHE A 13 4.98 4.89 1.69
CA PHE A 13 4.12 4.48 2.79
C PHE A 13 3.90 2.97 2.75
N VAL A 14 3.89 2.34 3.91
CA VAL A 14 3.58 0.92 4.08
C VAL A 14 2.14 0.80 4.58
N TYR A 15 1.33 0.10 3.81
CA TYR A 15 -0.06 -0.20 4.08
C TYR A 15 -0.15 -1.63 4.58
N GLU A 16 -0.69 -1.81 5.77
CA GLU A 16 -1.11 -3.11 6.26
C GLU A 16 -2.58 -3.31 5.88
N VAL A 17 -2.86 -4.32 5.06
CA VAL A 17 -4.21 -4.63 4.60
C VAL A 17 -4.57 -6.07 4.96
N VAL A 18 -5.83 -6.28 5.35
CA VAL A 18 -6.39 -7.60 5.71
C VAL A 18 -7.67 -7.86 4.92
N GLY A 19 -8.07 -9.12 4.83
CA GLY A 19 -9.34 -9.49 4.21
C GLY A 19 -9.36 -9.30 2.68
N LEU A 20 -8.20 -9.40 2.03
CA LEU A 20 -8.15 -9.50 0.57
C LEU A 20 -8.97 -10.73 0.14
N SER A 21 -10.03 -10.48 -0.63
CA SER A 21 -10.81 -11.56 -1.24
C SER A 21 -9.88 -12.37 -2.16
N GLN A 22 -9.84 -13.69 -1.94
CA GLN A 22 -9.23 -14.64 -2.88
C GLN A 22 -10.08 -14.63 -4.16
N ASN A 23 -9.77 -13.71 -5.07
CA ASN A 23 -10.21 -13.73 -6.47
C ASN A 23 -9.02 -14.16 -7.33
N ASP A 24 -9.26 -14.62 -8.57
CA ASP A 24 -8.28 -15.17 -9.53
C ASP A 24 -6.99 -14.33 -9.73
N LYS A 25 -6.99 -13.05 -9.34
CA LYS A 25 -5.82 -12.15 -9.44
C LYS A 25 -4.82 -12.28 -8.30
N THR A 26 -5.21 -12.89 -7.18
CA THR A 26 -4.32 -13.23 -6.05
C THR A 26 -3.83 -14.69 -6.15
N ASP A 27 -4.45 -15.47 -7.04
CA ASP A 27 -4.16 -16.90 -7.30
C ASP A 27 -2.79 -17.13 -7.96
N ASN A 28 -2.21 -16.10 -8.59
CA ASN A 28 -0.83 -16.14 -9.14
C ASN A 28 0.27 -16.03 -8.07
N LEU A 29 -0.07 -15.98 -6.79
CA LEU A 29 0.92 -16.15 -5.73
C LEU A 29 0.93 -17.61 -5.32
N ASP A 30 1.99 -18.34 -5.69
CA ASP A 30 2.29 -19.77 -5.41
C ASP A 30 2.27 -20.18 -3.92
N TYR A 31 1.75 -19.34 -3.02
CA TYR A 31 1.60 -19.62 -1.60
C TYR A 31 0.17 -19.38 -1.13
N SER A 32 -0.39 -20.34 -0.41
CA SER A 32 -1.67 -20.17 0.30
C SER A 32 -1.57 -19.00 1.26
N ILE A 33 -2.15 -17.86 0.89
CA ILE A 33 -2.38 -16.75 1.80
C ILE A 33 -3.39 -17.26 2.83
N ARG A 34 -2.86 -17.61 4.01
CA ARG A 34 -3.63 -18.03 5.20
C ARG A 34 -4.80 -17.07 5.35
N LYS A 35 -6.01 -17.56 5.60
CA LYS A 35 -7.28 -16.79 5.64
C LYS A 35 -7.26 -15.52 6.53
N SER A 36 -6.20 -15.30 7.31
CA SER A 36 -6.01 -14.21 8.27
C SER A 36 -4.68 -13.43 8.11
N GLY A 37 -3.90 -13.65 7.05
CA GLY A 37 -2.61 -12.96 6.88
C GLY A 37 -2.75 -11.49 6.50
N SER A 38 -2.13 -10.58 7.27
CA SER A 38 -1.93 -9.18 6.86
C SER A 38 -0.96 -9.12 5.67
N VAL A 39 -1.30 -8.34 4.65
CA VAL A 39 -0.44 -8.04 3.51
C VAL A 39 0.13 -6.64 3.67
N PHE A 40 1.42 -6.49 3.45
CA PHE A 40 2.11 -5.21 3.51
C PHE A 40 2.39 -4.70 2.10
N LEU A 41 1.81 -3.56 1.73
CA LEU A 41 2.02 -2.91 0.43
C LEU A 41 2.82 -1.63 0.61
N THR A 42 3.91 -1.49 -0.14
CA THR A 42 4.65 -0.22 -0.22
C THR A 42 4.06 0.63 -1.34
N VAL A 43 3.54 1.79 -0.98
CA VAL A 43 2.78 2.69 -1.87
C VAL A 43 3.47 4.06 -1.91
N PRO A 44 3.85 4.54 -3.11
CA PRO A 44 4.27 5.93 -3.30
C PRO A 44 3.11 6.91 -3.08
N TYR A 45 3.40 8.09 -2.52
CA TYR A 45 2.40 9.15 -2.28
C TYR A 45 1.61 9.52 -3.55
N SER A 46 2.26 9.54 -4.71
CA SER A 46 1.62 9.82 -6.01
C SER A 46 0.52 8.82 -6.38
N ARG A 47 0.64 7.56 -5.95
CA ARG A 47 -0.33 6.48 -6.26
C ARG A 47 -1.27 6.13 -5.11
N MET A 48 -1.19 6.88 -4.01
CA MET A 48 -1.95 6.61 -2.79
C MET A 48 -3.46 6.49 -3.07
N ASN A 49 -4.03 7.44 -3.82
CA ASN A 49 -5.45 7.42 -4.19
C ASN A 49 -5.84 6.22 -5.06
N GLN A 50 -4.95 5.78 -5.95
CA GLN A 50 -5.20 4.64 -6.83
C GLN A 50 -5.17 3.33 -6.04
N GLU A 51 -4.18 3.14 -5.18
CA GLU A 51 -4.06 1.95 -4.33
C GLU A 51 -5.20 1.86 -3.32
N MET A 52 -5.62 2.97 -2.70
CA MET A 52 -6.81 3.01 -1.84
C MET A 52 -8.05 2.46 -2.56
N ARG A 53 -8.34 2.95 -3.78
CA ARG A 53 -9.48 2.48 -4.58
C ARG A 53 -9.34 1.01 -4.97
N ARG A 54 -8.12 0.56 -5.28
CA ARG A 54 -7.83 -0.85 -5.61
C ARG A 54 -8.09 -1.76 -4.42
N ILE A 55 -7.60 -1.39 -3.23
CA ILE A 55 -7.80 -2.14 -1.98
C ILE A 55 -9.30 -2.26 -1.67
N THR A 56 -10.04 -1.16 -1.75
CA THR A 56 -11.51 -1.18 -1.55
C THR A 56 -12.22 -2.08 -2.57
N ARG A 57 -11.80 -2.04 -3.85
CA ARG A 57 -12.39 -2.91 -4.90
C ARG A 57 -12.12 -4.39 -4.64
N LEU A 58 -10.98 -4.72 -4.04
CA LEU A 58 -10.61 -6.09 -3.66
C LEU A 58 -11.29 -6.55 -2.35
N GLY A 59 -12.14 -5.71 -1.76
CA GLY A 59 -12.82 -6.00 -0.49
C GLY A 59 -11.90 -6.01 0.72
N ALA A 60 -10.67 -5.52 0.58
CA ALA A 60 -9.70 -5.49 1.65
C ALA A 60 -9.88 -4.27 2.56
N ARG A 61 -9.55 -4.46 3.83
CA ARG A 61 -9.57 -3.43 4.86
C ARG A 61 -8.14 -3.03 5.20
N ILE A 62 -7.90 -1.72 5.29
CA ILE A 62 -6.63 -1.17 5.74
C ILE A 62 -6.62 -1.15 7.27
N VAL A 63 -5.61 -1.76 7.87
CA VAL A 63 -5.40 -1.82 9.33
C VAL A 63 -4.43 -0.73 9.78
N SER A 64 -3.33 -0.52 9.04
CA SER A 64 -2.29 0.44 9.40
C SER A 64 -1.70 1.11 8.17
N ILE A 65 -1.31 2.37 8.30
CA ILE A 65 -0.56 3.12 7.28
C ILE A 65 0.62 3.78 7.98
N LYS A 66 1.84 3.47 7.56
CA LYS A 66 3.07 4.00 8.16
C LYS A 66 3.97 4.62 7.09
N PRO A 67 4.53 5.83 7.28
CA PRO A 67 5.52 6.36 6.37
C PRO A 67 6.82 5.55 6.46
N LEU A 68 7.36 5.11 5.33
CA LEU A 68 8.66 4.41 5.26
C LEU A 68 9.84 5.36 5.53
N ASN A 69 9.70 6.63 5.13
CA ASN A 69 10.75 7.65 5.27
C ASN A 69 10.65 8.47 6.57
N ALA A 70 10.14 7.91 7.66
CA ALA A 70 10.15 8.58 8.97
C ALA A 70 11.59 8.82 9.51
N ALA A 71 12.62 8.29 8.84
CA ALA A 71 14.03 8.40 9.24
C ALA A 71 14.84 9.51 8.55
N ALA A 72 14.20 10.50 7.89
CA ALA A 72 14.92 11.62 7.25
C ALA A 72 14.38 13.00 7.68
N ALA A 73 14.12 13.14 8.98
CA ALA A 73 14.04 14.43 9.65
C ALA A 73 14.98 14.40 10.86
N GLN A 74 16.27 14.59 10.59
CA GLN A 74 17.26 15.10 11.54
C GLN A 74 17.89 16.33 10.91
#